data_AF-I9GX31-F1
#
_entry.id   AF-I9GX31-F1
#
_cell.length_a   1.000
_cell.length_b   1.000
_cell.length_c   1.000
_cell.angle_alpha   90.00
_cell.angle_beta   90.00
_cell.angle_gamma   90.00
#
_symmetry.space_group_name_H-M   'P 1'
#
loop_
_entity.id
_entity.type
_entity.pdbx_description
1 polymer ?
#
loop_
_entity_poly.entity_id
_entity_poly.type
_entity_poly.pdbx_seq_one_letter_code
_entity_poly.pdbx_strand_id
1 'polypeptide(L)' 'MGIYAHMEINESQGHKDPSDHVIIAHALTEHLPLISSDTRFELYRKQGLDLIVNKK' A
#
# COMPACT_ATOMS: atom_id res chain seq x y z
N MET A 1 -20.27 0.58 -10.51
CA MET A 1 -18.84 0.92 -10.60
C MET A 1 -18.18 0.40 -9.33
N GLY A 2 -17.68 -0.83 -9.37
CA GLY A 2 -17.15 -1.52 -8.18
C GLY A 2 -15.75 -0.99 -7.86
N ILE A 3 -15.55 -0.53 -6.63
CA ILE A 3 -14.27 -0.03 -6.15
C ILE A 3 -13.49 -1.27 -5.69
N TYR A 4 -12.40 -1.61 -6.37
CA TYR A 4 -11.67 -2.88 -6.18
C TYR A 4 -10.92 -2.98 -4.83
N ALA A 5 -10.88 -1.91 -4.04
CA ALA A 5 -10.36 -1.96 -2.67
C ALA A 5 -10.94 -0.82 -1.84
N HIS A 6 -11.25 -1.12 -0.58
CA HIS A 6 -11.74 -0.17 0.41
C HIS A 6 -10.56 0.64 1.01
N MET A 7 -9.66 1.13 0.15
CA MET A 7 -8.44 1.80 0.55
C MET A 7 -8.66 3.31 0.57
N GLU A 8 -8.43 3.93 1.73
CA GLU A 8 -8.48 5.38 1.85
C GLU A 8 -7.21 5.97 1.23
N ILE A 9 -7.33 6.50 0.01
CA ILE A 9 -6.22 7.11 -0.73
C ILE A 9 -5.88 8.43 -0.05
N ASN A 10 -4.72 8.50 0.60
CA ASN A 10 -4.24 9.74 1.17
C ASN A 10 -3.59 10.60 0.06
N GLU A 11 -4.43 11.35 -0.69
CA GLU A 11 -3.98 12.24 -1.78
C GLU A 11 -2.94 13.28 -1.31
N SER A 12 -2.84 13.54 0.00
CA SER A 12 -1.85 14.45 0.58
C SER A 12 -0.41 13.89 0.57
N GLN A 13 -0.20 12.58 0.39
CA GLN A 13 1.12 11.95 0.68
C GLN A 13 1.91 11.49 -0.56
N GLY A 14 1.51 11.89 -1.76
CA GLY A 14 2.43 11.96 -2.90
C GLY A 14 2.84 10.64 -3.56
N HIS A 15 2.05 9.57 -3.41
CA HIS A 15 2.12 8.47 -4.39
C HIS A 15 1.55 8.99 -5.72
N LYS A 16 2.45 9.39 -6.62
CA LYS A 16 2.13 9.85 -7.97
C LYS A 16 1.81 8.69 -8.92
N ASP A 17 2.19 7.48 -8.56
CA ASP A 17 2.08 6.31 -9.42
C ASP A 17 0.86 5.46 -9.06
N PRO A 18 -0.13 5.33 -9.98
CA PRO A 18 -1.33 4.53 -9.73
C PRO A 18 -1.02 3.04 -9.49
N SER A 19 0.14 2.57 -9.94
CA SER A 19 0.63 1.20 -9.70
C SER A 19 0.85 0.91 -8.21
N ASP A 20 1.35 1.89 -7.43
CA ASP A 20 1.58 1.69 -5.98
C ASP A 20 0.26 1.43 -5.26
N HIS A 21 -0.80 2.15 -5.62
CA HIS A 21 -2.13 1.96 -5.05
C HIS A 21 -2.68 0.57 -5.36
N VAL A 22 -2.48 0.05 -6.57
CA VAL A 22 -2.91 -1.31 -6.92
C VAL A 22 -2.16 -2.36 -6.09
N ILE A 23 -0.85 -2.19 -5.91
CA ILE A 23 -0.02 -3.11 -5.12
C ILE A 23 -0.48 -3.13 -3.66
N ILE A 24 -0.71 -1.95 -3.06
CA ILE A 24 -1.16 -1.86 -1.67
C ILE A 24 -2.58 -2.40 -1.51
N ALA A 25 -3.49 -2.03 -2.41
CA ALA A 25 -4.86 -2.52 -2.42
C ALA A 25 -4.91 -4.05 -2.47
N HIS A 26 -4.09 -4.65 -3.34
CA HIS A 26 -4.00 -6.09 -3.46
C HIS A 26 -3.40 -6.74 -2.21
N ALA A 27 -2.31 -6.17 -1.68
CA ALA A 27 -1.68 -6.67 -0.46
C ALA A 27 -2.60 -6.59 0.76
N LEU A 28 -3.39 -5.52 0.89
CA LEU A 28 -4.40 -5.36 1.94
C LEU A 28 -5.55 -6.35 1.79
N THR A 29 -6.07 -6.51 0.57
CA THR A 29 -7.21 -7.41 0.29
C THR A 29 -6.83 -8.86 0.55
N GLU A 30 -5.68 -9.29 0.05
CA GLU A 30 -5.21 -10.67 0.14
C GLU A 30 -4.40 -10.94 1.42
N HIS A 31 -4.27 -9.95 2.32
CA HIS A 31 -3.44 -10.01 3.52
C HIS A 31 -2.01 -10.50 3.24
N LEU A 32 -1.45 -10.09 2.11
CA LEU A 32 -0.13 -10.49 1.66
C LEU A 32 0.94 -9.55 2.25
N PRO A 33 2.08 -10.11 2.69
CA PRO A 33 3.21 -9.28 3.11
C PRO A 33 3.82 -8.58 1.89
N LEU A 34 3.88 -7.25 1.95
CA LEU A 34 4.53 -6.44 0.93
C LEU A 34 6.01 -6.23 1.32
N ILE A 35 6.93 -6.68 0.47
CA ILE A 35 8.37 -6.44 0.69
C ILE A 35 8.79 -5.23 -0.16
N SER A 36 9.20 -4.14 0.50
CA SER A 36 9.65 -2.94 -0.21
C SER A 36 10.70 -2.17 0.59
N SER A 37 11.61 -1.48 -0.08
CA SER A 37 12.57 -0.55 0.53
C SER A 37 12.05 0.89 0.61
N ASP A 38 10.86 1.15 0.04
CA ASP A 38 10.27 2.48 0.03
C ASP A 38 9.54 2.77 1.35
N THR A 39 9.88 3.92 1.94
CA THR A 39 9.37 4.39 3.24
C THR A 39 7.94 4.89 3.17
N ARG A 40 7.39 5.15 1.97
CA ARG A 40 6.02 5.64 1.82
C ARG A 40 4.96 4.57 2.12
N PHE A 41 5.29 3.30 1.88
CA PHE A 41 4.39 2.19 2.20
C PHE A 41 4.15 2.03 3.71
N GLU A 42 5.03 2.56 4.56
CA GLU A 42 4.91 2.47 6.02
C GLU A 42 3.64 3.16 6.53
N LEU A 43 3.14 4.18 5.82
CA LEU A 43 1.90 4.88 6.16
C LEU A 43 0.68 3.96 6.13
N TYR A 44 0.69 2.94 5.28
CA TYR A 44 -0.39 1.98 5.10
C TYR A 44 -0.33 0.82 6.10
N ARG A 45 0.74 0.69 6.90
CA ARG A 45 0.74 -0.22 8.06
C ARG A 45 -0.41 0.09 9.01
N LYS A 46 -0.79 1.36 9.14
CA LYS A 46 -1.94 1.79 9.95
C LYS A 46 -3.27 1.24 9.42
N GLN A 47 -3.35 0.92 8.13
CA GLN A 47 -4.52 0.31 7.48
C GLN A 47 -4.46 -1.22 7.47
N GLY A 48 -3.47 -1.84 8.12
CA GLY A 48 -3.32 -3.30 8.19
C GLY A 48 -2.35 -3.90 7.17
N LEU A 49 -1.58 -3.08 6.45
CA LEU A 49 -0.58 -3.58 5.51
C LEU A 49 0.59 -4.22 6.27
N ASP A 50 0.89 -5.48 5.98
CA ASP A 50 2.10 -6.13 6.49
C ASP A 50 3.30 -5.77 5.60
N LEU A 51 4.02 -4.71 5.95
CA LEU A 51 5.17 -4.23 5.18
C LEU A 51 6.47 -4.80 5.75
N ILE A 52 7.24 -5.53 4.96
CA ILE A 52 8.60 -5.97 5.28
C ILE A 52 9.58 -5.03 4.59
N VAL A 53 10.35 -4.27 5.38
CA VAL A 53 11.33 -3.34 4.83
C VAL A 53 12.58 -4.08 4.39
N ASN A 54 12.83 -4.13 3.09
CA ASN A 54 14.09 -4.67 2.57
C ASN A 54 15.20 -3.61 2.73
N LYS A 55 15.96 -3.70 3.82
CA LYS A 55 17.19 -2.92 4.00
C LYS A 55 18.33 -3.68 3.34
N LYS A 56 18.79 -3.17 2.21
CA LYS A 56 19.97 -3.68 1.50
C LYS A 56 21.26 -3.37 2.27
#